data_AF-A0A1B6HEX0-F1
#
_entry.id   AF-A0A1B6HEX0-F1
#
_cell.length_a   1.000
_cell.length_b   1.000
_cell.length_c   1.000
_cell.angle_alpha   90.00
_cell.angle_beta   90.00
_cell.angle_gamma   90.00
#
_symmetry.space_group_name_H-M   'P 1'
#
loop_
_entity.id
_entity.type
_entity.pdbx_description
1 polymer ?
#
loop_
_entity_poly.entity_id
_entity_poly.type
_entity_poly.pdbx_seq_one_letter_code
_entity_poly.pdbx_strand_id
1 'polypeptide(L)'
;TLVNQLLECLPKLCPFTERGCPIIMFQQDHERFCQFRPTACKMKECEWEGCVKDLVDHLEKEHNKEYLSGLTTESVPHTILENFSVKTSTSYPIMFKGNLFWYTSVTDGFPYEIKHEVRLLQTKRPEYRYLFVISFK
;
A
#
# COMPACT_ATOMS: atom_id res chain seq x y z
N THR A 1 -26.69 -24.81 -14.65
CA THR A 1 -26.52 -26.24 -14.98
C THR A 1 -25.36 -26.80 -14.18
N LEU A 2 -25.32 -28.12 -13.93
CA LEU A 2 -24.26 -28.79 -13.18
C LEU A 2 -22.84 -28.49 -13.74
N VAL A 3 -22.75 -28.27 -15.05
CA VAL A 3 -21.52 -27.90 -15.77
C VAL A 3 -20.94 -26.57 -15.29
N ASN A 4 -21.76 -25.54 -15.05
CA ASN A 4 -21.25 -24.24 -14.57
C ASN A 4 -20.70 -24.35 -13.14
N GLN A 5 -21.31 -25.17 -12.29
CA GLN A 5 -20.82 -25.43 -10.94
C GLN A 5 -19.48 -26.17 -10.94
N LEU A 6 -19.28 -27.12 -11.86
CA LEU A 6 -18.00 -27.82 -12.03
C LEU A 6 -16.89 -26.90 -12.55
N LEU A 7 -17.20 -25.97 -13.45
CA LEU A 7 -16.25 -24.97 -13.95
C LEU A 7 -15.76 -24.02 -12.84
N GLU A 8 -16.61 -23.72 -11.85
CA GLU A 8 -16.22 -22.91 -10.69
C GLU A 8 -15.26 -23.62 -9.74
N CYS A 9 -15.24 -24.95 -9.74
CA CYS A 9 -14.31 -25.76 -8.94
C CYS A 9 -12.93 -25.93 -9.61
N LEU A 10 -12.78 -25.55 -10.87
CA LEU A 10 -11.50 -25.65 -11.55
C LEU A 10 -10.51 -24.63 -11.02
N PRO A 11 -9.23 -25.01 -10.87
CA PRO A 11 -8.18 -24.07 -10.55
C PRO A 11 -8.07 -23.00 -11.64
N LYS A 12 -8.03 -21.74 -11.23
CA LYS A 12 -7.91 -20.57 -12.10
C LYS A 12 -6.50 -20.01 -12.02
N LEU A 13 -6.00 -19.52 -13.16
CA LEU A 13 -4.77 -18.74 -13.19
C LEU A 13 -5.00 -17.39 -12.50
N CYS A 14 -3.93 -16.84 -11.90
CA CYS A 14 -3.94 -15.47 -11.44
C CYS A 14 -4.22 -14.51 -12.63
N PRO A 15 -5.07 -13.49 -12.47
CA PRO A 15 -5.30 -12.50 -13.52
C PRO A 15 -4.03 -11.75 -13.92
N PHE A 16 -2.99 -11.74 -13.08
CA PHE A 16 -1.69 -11.10 -13.34
C PHE A 16 -0.64 -12.07 -13.91
N THR A 17 -1.06 -13.16 -14.55
CA THR A 17 -0.13 -14.13 -15.19
C THR A 17 0.71 -13.46 -16.27
N GLU A 18 0.13 -12.56 -17.07
CA GLU A 18 0.86 -11.79 -18.10
C GLU A 18 1.94 -10.86 -17.53
N ARG A 19 1.83 -10.52 -16.24
CA ARG A 19 2.82 -9.72 -15.50
C ARG A 19 3.84 -10.59 -14.76
N GLY A 20 3.75 -11.91 -14.91
CA GLY A 20 4.71 -12.87 -14.35
C GLY A 20 4.25 -13.62 -13.11
N CYS A 21 2.96 -13.54 -12.71
CA CYS A 21 2.47 -14.33 -11.57
C CYS A 21 2.30 -15.82 -11.94
N PRO A 22 2.97 -16.76 -11.27
CA PRO A 22 2.87 -18.19 -11.59
C PRO A 22 1.74 -18.90 -10.83
N ILE A 23 0.93 -18.19 -10.05
CA ILE A 23 0.01 -18.82 -9.09
C ILE A 23 -1.27 -19.31 -9.78
N ILE A 24 -1.58 -20.57 -9.48
CA ILE A 24 -2.83 -21.25 -9.79
C ILE A 24 -3.63 -21.36 -8.49
N MET A 25 -4.90 -20.94 -8.49
CA MET A 25 -5.72 -20.83 -7.28
C MET A 25 -7.09 -21.48 -7.44
N PHE A 26 -7.58 -22.12 -6.39
CA PHE A 26 -8.96 -22.63 -6.32
C PHE A 26 -9.97 -21.57 -5.83
N GLN A 27 -9.48 -20.48 -5.23
CA GLN A 27 -10.29 -19.38 -4.70
C GLN A 27 -9.67 -18.03 -5.07
N GLN A 28 -10.50 -17.02 -5.31
CA GLN A 28 -10.10 -15.73 -5.91
C GLN A 28 -9.38 -14.75 -4.96
N ASP A 29 -9.00 -15.16 -3.76
CA ASP A 29 -8.45 -14.23 -2.76
C ASP A 29 -7.02 -13.76 -3.06
N HIS A 30 -6.27 -14.51 -3.87
CA HIS A 30 -4.87 -14.20 -4.16
C HIS A 30 -4.69 -12.82 -4.81
N GLU A 31 -5.61 -12.40 -5.68
CA GLU A 31 -5.49 -11.17 -6.46
C GLU A 31 -5.18 -9.94 -5.57
N ARG A 32 -5.85 -9.85 -4.42
CA ARG A 32 -5.70 -8.75 -3.46
C ARG A 32 -4.28 -8.62 -2.89
N PHE A 33 -3.57 -9.74 -2.81
CA PHE A 33 -2.25 -9.86 -2.22
C PHE A 33 -1.17 -10.15 -3.26
N CYS A 34 -1.52 -10.25 -4.54
CA CYS A 34 -0.56 -10.60 -5.57
C CYS A 34 0.49 -9.50 -5.70
N GLN A 35 1.77 -9.86 -5.55
CA GLN A 35 2.86 -8.90 -5.71
C GLN A 35 3.02 -8.37 -7.14
N PHE A 36 2.49 -9.10 -8.13
CA PHE A 36 2.45 -8.70 -9.55
C PHE A 36 1.24 -7.82 -9.89
N ARG A 37 0.37 -7.53 -8.92
CA ARG A 37 -0.75 -6.62 -9.16
C ARG A 37 -0.23 -5.23 -9.51
N PRO A 38 -0.88 -4.53 -10.45
CA PRO A 38 -0.51 -3.16 -10.79
C PRO A 38 -0.66 -2.23 -9.58
N THR A 39 0.24 -1.26 -9.48
CA THR A 39 0.15 -0.17 -8.52
C THR A 39 0.84 1.08 -9.07
N ALA A 40 0.50 2.23 -8.51
CA ALA A 40 1.12 3.50 -8.82
C ALA A 40 1.78 4.07 -7.56
N CYS A 41 2.88 4.78 -7.73
CA CYS A 41 3.47 5.57 -6.65
C CYS A 41 2.50 6.69 -6.28
N LYS A 42 2.29 6.95 -4.99
CA LYS A 42 1.44 8.06 -4.54
C LYS A 42 2.24 9.20 -3.93
N MET A 43 3.55 9.23 -4.17
CA MET A 43 4.35 10.40 -3.86
C MET A 43 3.87 11.56 -4.74
N LYS A 44 3.95 12.77 -4.20
CA LYS A 44 3.55 13.97 -4.94
C LYS A 44 4.43 14.10 -6.19
N GLU A 45 3.82 14.42 -7.33
CA GLU A 45 4.51 14.63 -8.61
C GLU A 45 5.29 13.40 -9.13
N CYS A 46 4.93 12.19 -8.68
CA CYS A 46 5.47 10.95 -9.23
C CYS A 46 4.44 10.26 -10.14
N GLU A 47 4.87 9.90 -11.35
CA GLU A 47 4.04 9.21 -12.36
C GLU A 47 4.40 7.72 -12.50
N TRP A 48 5.19 7.18 -11.57
CA TRP A 48 5.62 5.78 -11.66
C TRP A 48 4.43 4.82 -11.52
N GLU A 49 4.35 3.87 -12.44
CA GLU A 49 3.43 2.74 -12.42
C GLU A 49 4.21 1.43 -12.62
N GLY A 50 3.83 0.40 -11.88
CA GLY A 50 4.52 -0.88 -11.92
C GLY A 50 3.80 -1.98 -11.15
N CYS A 51 4.52 -3.03 -10.77
CA CYS A 51 4.01 -4.05 -9.87
C CYS A 51 4.31 -3.69 -8.41
N VAL A 52 3.48 -4.15 -7.48
CA VAL A 52 3.71 -3.93 -6.03
C VAL A 52 5.11 -4.38 -5.58
N LYS A 53 5.61 -5.51 -6.10
CA LYS A 53 6.97 -6.00 -5.77
C LYS A 53 8.09 -5.00 -6.11
N ASP A 54 7.88 -4.14 -7.10
CA ASP A 54 8.92 -3.22 -7.61
C ASP A 54 8.79 -1.82 -6.98
N LEU A 55 7.75 -1.57 -6.18
CA LEU A 55 7.48 -0.25 -5.59
C LEU A 55 8.52 0.14 -4.55
N VAL A 56 9.00 -0.80 -3.73
CA VAL A 56 10.04 -0.52 -2.72
C VAL A 56 11.33 -0.07 -3.40
N ASP A 57 11.79 -0.83 -4.38
CA ASP A 57 12.96 -0.48 -5.18
C ASP A 57 12.82 0.90 -5.86
N HIS A 58 11.62 1.22 -6.35
CA HIS A 58 11.33 2.54 -6.92
C HIS A 58 11.45 3.65 -5.86
N LEU A 59 10.84 3.48 -4.69
CA LEU A 59 10.91 4.46 -3.60
C LEU A 59 12.36 4.68 -3.13
N GLU A 60 13.15 3.62 -3.05
CA GLU A 60 14.57 3.68 -2.70
C GLU A 60 15.41 4.47 -3.70
N LYS A 61 15.10 4.37 -5.00
CA LYS A 61 15.87 5.00 -6.07
C LYS A 61 15.45 6.45 -6.32
N GLU A 62 14.14 6.68 -6.42
CA GLU A 62 13.59 7.95 -6.91
C GLU A 62 13.07 8.86 -5.78
N HIS A 63 12.82 8.31 -4.59
CA HIS A 63 12.27 9.03 -3.43
C HIS A 63 13.10 8.78 -2.16
N ASN A 64 14.41 8.56 -2.32
CA ASN A 64 15.29 8.07 -1.26
C ASN A 64 15.21 8.91 0.03
N LYS A 65 15.17 10.24 -0.07
CA LYS A 65 15.12 11.13 1.11
C LYS A 65 13.82 10.98 1.90
N GLU A 66 12.69 10.88 1.20
CA GLU A 66 11.35 10.72 1.77
C GLU A 66 11.07 9.27 2.19
N TYR A 67 11.70 8.30 1.54
CA TYR A 67 11.66 6.89 1.89
C TYR A 67 12.47 6.61 3.16
N LEU A 68 13.68 7.17 3.27
CA LEU A 68 14.54 7.06 4.45
C LEU A 68 13.95 7.77 5.67
N SER A 69 13.19 8.86 5.50
CA SER A 69 12.52 9.52 6.63
C SER A 69 11.36 8.69 7.22
N GLY A 70 10.76 7.79 6.42
CA GLY A 70 9.78 6.80 6.88
C GLY A 70 10.40 5.51 7.44
N LEU A 71 11.71 5.31 7.27
CA LEU A 71 12.50 4.20 7.81
C LEU A 71 13.10 4.62 9.17
N THR A 72 12.27 4.69 10.21
CA THR A 72 12.83 4.88 11.55
C THR A 72 13.51 3.58 12.01
N THR A 73 14.73 3.67 12.50
CA THR A 73 15.46 2.58 13.15
C THR A 73 14.93 2.26 14.56
N GLU A 74 13.99 3.06 15.08
CA GLU A 74 13.33 2.80 16.35
C GLU A 74 12.20 1.76 16.23
N SER A 75 11.86 1.11 17.35
CA SER A 75 10.84 0.06 17.45
C SER A 75 9.44 0.48 16.98
N VAL A 76 9.16 1.78 16.81
CA VAL A 76 7.92 2.34 16.26
C VAL A 76 8.25 3.58 15.41
N PRO A 77 7.82 3.67 14.14
CA PRO A 77 7.98 4.87 13.34
C PRO A 77 7.18 6.04 13.89
N HIS A 78 7.92 7.06 14.35
CA HIS A 78 7.40 8.35 14.75
C HIS A 78 7.71 9.38 13.66
N THR A 79 6.70 9.76 12.89
CA THR A 79 6.80 10.90 11.97
C THR A 79 6.18 12.13 12.63
N ILE A 80 6.97 13.19 12.80
CA ILE A 80 6.48 14.48 13.26
C ILE A 80 6.10 15.30 12.03
N LEU A 81 4.82 15.68 11.93
CA LEU A 81 4.35 16.62 10.93
C LEU A 81 4.40 18.03 11.52
N GLU A 82 5.50 18.73 11.27
CA GLU A 82 5.62 20.15 11.65
C GLU A 82 4.72 21.01 10.73
N ASN A 83 4.01 21.98 11.32
CA ASN A 83 3.09 22.87 10.60
C ASN A 83 1.93 22.14 9.92
N PHE A 84 1.12 21.46 10.73
CA PHE A 84 -0.16 20.86 10.32
C PHE A 84 -1.10 21.93 9.74
N SER A 85 -0.96 22.17 8.44
CA SER A 85 -1.78 23.11 7.69
C SER A 85 -2.98 22.37 7.12
N VAL A 86 -4.18 22.81 7.47
CA VAL A 86 -5.49 22.36 6.93
C VAL A 86 -5.63 22.60 5.41
N LYS A 87 -4.56 23.03 4.73
CA LYS A 87 -4.57 23.41 3.32
C LYS A 87 -3.74 22.48 2.43
N THR A 88 -2.98 21.56 3.00
CA THR A 88 -2.03 20.73 2.23
C THR A 88 -2.30 19.26 2.45
N SER A 89 -2.58 18.53 1.37
CA SER A 89 -2.60 17.07 1.39
C SER A 89 -1.17 16.55 1.50
N THR A 90 -0.97 15.52 2.32
CA THR A 90 0.34 14.88 2.53
C THR A 90 0.22 13.39 2.28
N SER A 91 1.22 12.82 1.62
CA SER A 91 1.26 11.43 1.20
C SER A 91 2.69 10.93 1.28
N TYR A 92 2.95 9.87 2.06
CA TYR A 92 4.28 9.28 2.18
C TYR A 92 4.23 7.80 2.56
N PRO A 93 5.27 7.02 2.19
CA PRO A 93 5.42 5.63 2.61
C PRO A 93 5.87 5.53 4.07
N ILE A 94 5.40 4.51 4.78
CA ILE A 94 5.86 4.13 6.12
C ILE A 94 6.28 2.67 6.05
N MET A 95 7.53 2.38 6.42
CA MET A 95 8.03 1.00 6.51
C MET A 95 7.96 0.52 7.96
N PHE A 96 7.24 -0.58 8.21
CA PHE A 96 7.13 -1.17 9.54
C PHE A 96 7.14 -2.69 9.48
N LYS A 97 8.11 -3.32 10.17
CA LYS A 97 8.27 -4.79 10.22
C LYS A 97 8.26 -5.44 8.83
N GLY A 98 8.93 -4.81 7.87
CA GLY A 98 9.00 -5.30 6.48
C GLY A 98 7.72 -5.11 5.66
N ASN A 99 6.73 -4.40 6.20
CA ASN A 99 5.50 -4.06 5.48
C ASN A 99 5.53 -2.58 5.09
N LEU A 100 5.10 -2.30 3.86
CA LEU A 100 4.92 -0.95 3.36
C LEU A 100 3.48 -0.49 3.65
N PHE A 101 3.35 0.60 4.38
CA PHE A 101 2.10 1.30 4.60
C PHE A 101 2.14 2.61 3.83
N TRP A 102 0.97 3.04 3.40
CA TRP A 102 0.80 4.33 2.74
C TRP A 102 -0.03 5.23 3.64
N TYR A 103 0.58 6.30 4.13
CA TYR A 103 -0.13 7.32 4.87
C TYR A 103 -0.63 8.41 3.91
N THR A 104 -1.88 8.80 4.06
CA THR A 104 -2.44 9.99 3.44
C THR A 104 -3.14 10.86 4.48
N SER A 105 -2.98 12.16 4.34
CA SER A 105 -3.75 13.19 5.03
C SER A 105 -4.40 14.05 3.96
N VAL A 106 -5.72 14.10 3.95
CA VAL A 106 -6.50 14.88 2.97
C VAL A 106 -7.48 15.78 3.70
N THR A 107 -7.67 16.99 3.17
CA THR A 107 -8.66 17.96 3.62
C THR A 107 -9.88 17.82 2.70
N ASP A 108 -11.01 17.33 3.23
CA ASP A 108 -12.15 16.91 2.40
C ASP A 108 -13.06 18.07 1.96
N GLY A 109 -12.49 19.22 1.63
CA GLY A 109 -13.24 20.43 1.23
C GLY A 109 -14.09 21.08 2.35
N PHE A 110 -14.30 20.40 3.47
CA PHE A 110 -14.86 20.97 4.69
C PHE A 110 -13.79 21.75 5.45
N PRO A 111 -14.06 23.01 5.85
CA PRO A 111 -13.04 23.91 6.39
C PRO A 111 -12.40 23.46 7.73
N TYR A 112 -12.93 22.41 8.37
CA TYR A 112 -12.52 21.96 9.70
C TYR A 112 -12.31 20.45 9.81
N GLU A 113 -12.27 19.72 8.69
CA GLU A 113 -12.07 18.26 8.72
C GLU A 113 -10.78 17.87 8.00
N ILE A 114 -10.00 17.02 8.67
CA ILE A 114 -8.82 16.37 8.08
C ILE A 114 -8.98 14.88 8.28
N LYS A 115 -8.90 14.16 7.16
CA LYS A 115 -8.97 12.71 7.13
C LYS A 115 -7.58 12.13 7.02
N HIS A 116 -7.24 11.32 8.01
CA HIS A 116 -6.02 10.52 8.04
C HIS A 116 -6.35 9.09 7.65
N GLU A 117 -5.55 8.52 6.75
CA GLU A 117 -5.70 7.14 6.33
C GLU A 117 -4.33 6.47 6.24
N VAL A 118 -4.25 5.26 6.78
CA VAL A 118 -3.06 4.40 6.65
C VAL A 118 -3.50 3.12 5.95
N ARG A 119 -3.00 2.89 4.73
CA ARG A 119 -3.30 1.68 3.95
C ARG A 119 -2.08 0.78 3.90
N LEU A 120 -2.21 -0.43 4.42
CA LEU A 120 -1.21 -1.48 4.22
C LEU A 120 -1.20 -1.91 2.76
N LEU A 121 -0.05 -1.84 2.10
CA LEU A 121 0.14 -2.41 0.77
C LEU A 121 0.48 -3.89 0.90
N GLN A 122 -0.56 -4.71 0.86
CA GLN A 122 -0.41 -6.14 1.10
C GLN A 122 0.22 -6.84 -0.11
N THR A 123 1.32 -7.56 0.14
CA THR A 123 1.93 -8.58 -0.76
C THR A 123 1.69 -10.01 -0.26
N LYS A 124 1.17 -10.12 0.96
CA LYS A 124 0.74 -11.36 1.57
C LYS A 124 -0.46 -11.09 2.48
N ARG A 125 -1.20 -12.14 2.80
CA ARG A 125 -2.27 -12.06 3.79
C ARG A 125 -1.67 -11.57 5.12
N PRO A 126 -2.21 -10.52 5.76
CA PRO A 126 -1.67 -10.03 7.02
C PRO A 126 -1.77 -11.10 8.09
N GLU A 127 -0.65 -11.37 8.75
CA GLU A 127 -0.58 -12.26 9.91
C GLU A 127 -0.99 -11.52 11.20
N TYR A 128 -0.92 -10.19 11.20
CA TYR A 128 -1.11 -9.35 12.37
C TYR A 128 -2.14 -8.24 12.13
N ARG A 129 -2.74 -7.77 13.23
CA ARG A 129 -3.47 -6.50 13.26
C ARG A 129 -2.50 -5.39 13.62
N TYR A 130 -2.51 -4.31 12.84
CA TYR A 130 -1.70 -3.13 13.07
C TYR A 130 -2.55 -2.01 13.66
N LEU A 131 -1.96 -1.23 14.57
CA LEU A 131 -2.56 -0.03 15.13
C LEU A 131 -1.70 1.16 14.71
N PHE A 132 -2.34 2.22 14.22
CA PHE A 132 -1.71 3.51 13.99
C PHE A 132 -2.25 4.47 15.04
N VAL A 133 -1.35 5.23 15.68
CA VAL A 133 -1.71 6.20 16.73
C VAL A 133 -1.37 7.58 16.21
N ILE A 134 -2.36 8.47 16.24
CA ILE A 134 -2.21 9.89 15.93
C ILE A 134 -2.37 10.65 17.24
N SER A 135 -1.37 11.45 17.57
CA SER A 135 -1.36 12.29 18.77
C SER A 135 -1.13 13.74 18.40
N PHE A 136 -1.87 14.64 19.02
CA PHE A 136 -1.70 16.09 18.89
C PHE A 136 -0.94 16.62 20.11
N LYS A 137 -0.03 17.58 19.89
CA LYS A 137 0.69 18.28 20.95
C LYS A 137 0.30 19.74 20.97
#